data_AF-A0A2V6S2Y7-F1
#
_entry.id   AF-A0A2V6S2Y7-F1
#
_cell.length_a   1.000
_cell.length_b   1.000
_cell.length_c   1.000
_cell.angle_alpha   90.00
_cell.angle_beta   90.00
_cell.angle_gamma   90.00
#
_symmetry.space_group_name_H-M   'P 1'
#
loop_
_entity.id
_entity.type
_entity.pdbx_description
1 polymer ?
#
loop_
_entity_poly.entity_id
_entity_poly.type
_entity_poly.pdbx_seq_one_letter_code
_entity_poly.pdbx_strand_id
1 'polypeptide(L)'
;MLTTAALAPRSGRRAGAAGVDGTRSRPWATDTVSPNGAQPQRGSARVPRGPAIPAARARRPRRRALAGAQHDFEDGTLAMRVPVGLKLSVFSLAVMGVYTYFANSIPQIESKPPEELSLEGGNVTPAQLVKAGEQIFHTKGTCEVCHKIGEKGTRAPDLAGVGARAAKRKPGQSAKQYLIESLLDPGAYLVEGYPNIMPRVDKPPIGLNRSELWAVVALLESLGGSVDVKLDDIPKTAGAPAVGGTAAELKLPGDPKAGEAVFAGKGACIACHKAGKVGAAQVGPDLSQIARIQTPEYIMGKILNPSAMGTVAGYPKGVMPPIFGQTLTAKEYVDLVSFLLTLK
;
A
#
# COMPACT_ATOMS: atom_id res chain seq x y z
N MET A 1 -50.19 42.29 22.57
CA MET A 1 -50.74 43.42 21.81
C MET A 1 -49.60 44.08 21.06
N LEU A 2 -49.67 43.99 19.72
CA LEU A 2 -49.23 44.95 18.69
C LEU A 2 -47.76 45.45 18.68
N THR A 3 -46.92 44.96 17.75
CA THR A 3 -46.61 45.50 16.37
C THR A 3 -45.66 46.71 16.41
N THR A 4 -44.60 46.88 15.61
CA THR A 4 -44.40 46.68 14.16
C THR A 4 -42.91 46.91 13.80
N ALA A 5 -42.29 46.07 12.95
CA ALA A 5 -41.88 46.33 11.54
C ALA A 5 -40.75 47.38 11.35
N ALA A 6 -39.51 46.98 10.98
CA ALA A 6 -39.00 46.72 9.61
C ALA A 6 -38.78 47.97 8.75
N LEU A 7 -37.54 48.21 8.28
CA LEU A 7 -37.25 48.80 6.94
C LEU A 7 -35.73 48.74 6.59
N ALA A 8 -35.37 47.85 5.67
CA ALA A 8 -34.51 48.16 4.51
C ALA A 8 -35.48 48.42 3.32
N PRO A 9 -35.13 48.99 2.13
CA PRO A 9 -33.84 48.95 1.42
C PRO A 9 -33.49 50.20 0.55
N ARG A 10 -32.33 50.22 -0.13
CA ARG A 10 -31.98 50.99 -1.37
C ARG A 10 -30.56 50.60 -1.81
N SER A 11 -30.29 49.82 -2.86
CA SER A 11 -30.45 49.99 -4.33
C SER A 11 -29.56 51.07 -4.97
N GLY A 12 -28.64 50.65 -5.86
CA GLY A 12 -28.10 51.54 -6.92
C GLY A 12 -26.69 51.27 -7.49
N ARG A 13 -26.65 50.64 -8.69
CA ARG A 13 -25.64 50.69 -9.80
C ARG A 13 -24.40 49.79 -9.66
N ARG A 14 -24.21 48.72 -10.47
CA ARG A 14 -23.98 48.57 -11.94
C ARG A 14 -22.66 49.16 -12.47
N ALA A 15 -21.71 48.28 -12.77
CA ALA A 15 -20.72 48.24 -13.88
C ALA A 15 -19.56 47.33 -13.43
N GLY A 16 -18.96 46.40 -14.19
CA GLY A 16 -19.15 45.92 -15.55
C GLY A 16 -18.45 44.55 -15.65
N ALA A 17 -18.91 43.72 -16.58
CA ALA A 17 -18.35 42.42 -16.88
C ALA A 17 -16.98 42.58 -17.56
N ALA A 18 -15.96 41.86 -17.08
CA ALA A 18 -14.72 41.62 -17.83
C ALA A 18 -14.86 40.26 -18.53
N GLY A 19 -14.84 40.32 -19.86
CA GLY A 19 -15.04 39.19 -20.75
C GLY A 19 -13.91 38.17 -20.70
N VAL A 20 -14.31 36.92 -20.85
CA VAL A 20 -13.46 35.77 -21.17
C VAL A 20 -13.14 35.84 -22.67
N ASP A 21 -11.92 36.25 -23.01
CA ASP A 21 -11.40 36.16 -24.37
C ASP A 21 -10.73 34.79 -24.59
N GLY A 22 -11.12 34.10 -25.67
CA GLY A 22 -10.22 33.16 -26.35
C GLY A 22 -10.59 31.68 -26.37
N THR A 23 -11.82 31.31 -26.75
CA THR A 23 -12.03 30.02 -27.42
C THR A 23 -11.68 30.15 -28.91
N ARG A 24 -10.53 29.64 -29.32
CA ARG A 24 -10.25 29.38 -30.74
C ARG A 24 -9.68 27.98 -30.92
N SER A 25 -10.42 27.22 -31.72
CA SER A 25 -10.21 25.88 -32.21
C SER A 25 -8.84 25.69 -32.89
N ARG A 26 -8.32 24.46 -32.78
CA ARG A 26 -7.10 23.93 -33.44
C ARG A 26 -7.05 24.24 -34.94
N PRO A 27 -5.84 24.20 -35.53
CA PRO A 27 -5.68 23.23 -36.61
C PRO A 27 -4.41 22.36 -36.51
N TRP A 28 -4.54 21.26 -37.25
CA TRP A 28 -3.62 20.16 -37.51
C TRP A 28 -2.18 20.57 -37.85
N ALA A 29 -1.21 19.83 -37.30
CA ALA A 29 0.16 19.81 -37.81
C ALA A 29 0.14 19.21 -39.23
N THR A 30 0.57 20.00 -40.21
CA THR A 30 0.78 19.55 -41.59
C THR A 30 2.27 19.46 -41.84
N ASP A 31 2.68 18.29 -42.32
CA ASP A 31 4.03 17.97 -42.75
C ASP A 31 4.47 18.86 -43.91
N THR A 32 5.74 19.23 -43.89
CA THR A 32 6.41 20.01 -44.93
C THR A 32 6.45 19.24 -46.25
N VAL A 33 5.76 19.77 -47.25
CA VAL A 33 5.82 19.36 -48.66
C VAL A 33 7.14 19.84 -49.28
N SER A 34 7.88 18.91 -49.88
CA SER A 34 8.98 19.19 -50.82
C SER A 34 8.43 19.19 -52.26
N PRO A 35 8.83 20.14 -53.14
CA PRO A 35 8.19 20.34 -54.43
C PRO A 35 8.91 19.54 -55.52
N ASN A 36 8.21 18.58 -56.13
CA ASN A 36 8.24 18.30 -57.57
C ASN A 36 7.37 17.07 -57.84
N GLY A 37 6.23 17.33 -58.49
CA GLY A 37 5.22 16.33 -58.78
C GLY A 37 5.64 15.36 -59.88
N ALA A 38 5.48 14.07 -59.60
CA ALA A 38 5.09 13.03 -60.54
C ALA A 38 4.84 11.72 -59.76
N GLN A 39 3.59 11.23 -59.76
CA GLN A 39 3.29 9.87 -59.26
C GLN A 39 3.92 8.84 -60.20
N PRO A 40 4.72 7.86 -59.73
CA PRO A 40 5.13 6.75 -60.57
C PRO A 40 4.04 5.67 -60.62
N GLN A 41 3.76 5.26 -61.86
CA GLN A 41 2.80 4.24 -62.23
C GLN A 41 3.19 2.83 -61.72
N ARG A 42 2.17 2.03 -61.37
CA ARG A 42 2.32 0.58 -61.15
C ARG A 42 2.66 -0.10 -62.48
N GLY A 43 3.94 -0.30 -62.74
CA GLY A 43 4.45 -1.09 -63.85
C GLY A 43 4.63 -2.56 -63.48
N SER A 44 3.83 -3.43 -64.09
CA SER A 44 4.09 -4.87 -64.21
C SER A 44 5.34 -5.08 -65.06
N ALA A 45 6.47 -5.42 -64.43
CA ALA A 45 7.70 -5.78 -65.13
C ALA A 45 8.12 -7.20 -64.76
N ARG A 46 7.98 -8.07 -65.75
CA ARG A 46 8.35 -9.48 -65.80
C ARG A 46 9.88 -9.62 -65.69
N VAL A 47 10.36 -10.31 -64.66
CA VAL A 47 11.79 -10.65 -64.47
C VAL A 47 12.25 -11.56 -65.62
N PRO A 48 13.39 -11.30 -66.28
CA PRO A 48 13.94 -12.21 -67.30
C PRO A 48 14.51 -13.47 -66.65
N ARG A 49 14.11 -14.64 -67.17
CA ARG A 49 14.73 -15.93 -66.83
C ARG A 49 16.13 -15.99 -67.45
N GLY A 50 17.16 -16.11 -66.61
CA GLY A 50 18.51 -16.46 -67.04
C GLY A 50 18.57 -17.88 -67.65
N PRO A 51 19.63 -18.20 -68.40
CA PRO A 51 19.72 -19.43 -69.17
C PRO A 51 19.76 -20.67 -68.26
N ALA A 52 19.06 -21.72 -68.70
CA ALA A 52 18.94 -22.99 -68.02
C ALA A 52 20.30 -23.71 -67.96
N ILE A 53 20.80 -23.97 -66.75
CA ILE A 53 21.93 -24.87 -66.53
C ILE A 53 21.44 -26.31 -66.75
N PRO A 54 22.09 -27.11 -67.62
CA PRO A 54 21.62 -28.46 -67.92
C PRO A 54 21.72 -29.40 -66.71
N ALA A 55 20.67 -30.19 -66.53
CA ALA A 55 20.53 -31.18 -65.46
C ALA A 55 21.59 -32.29 -65.58
N ALA A 56 22.58 -32.28 -64.69
CA ALA A 56 23.46 -33.42 -64.50
C ALA A 56 22.71 -34.54 -63.76
N ARG A 57 22.53 -35.67 -64.46
CA ARG A 57 21.96 -36.91 -63.93
C ARG A 57 22.80 -37.48 -62.78
N ALA A 58 22.12 -37.69 -61.65
CA ALA A 58 22.23 -38.77 -60.67
C ALA A 58 23.56 -39.54 -60.51
N ARG A 59 24.12 -39.47 -59.29
CA ARG A 59 24.60 -40.65 -58.56
C ARG A 59 24.16 -40.56 -57.09
N ARG A 60 23.15 -41.35 -56.73
CA ARG A 60 22.82 -41.65 -55.33
C ARG A 60 23.94 -42.52 -54.75
N PRO A 61 24.61 -42.15 -53.64
CA PRO A 61 25.38 -43.13 -52.90
C PRO A 61 24.41 -44.14 -52.28
N ARG A 62 24.65 -45.42 -52.56
CA ARG A 62 23.91 -46.56 -52.00
C ARG A 62 23.88 -46.45 -50.47
N ARG A 63 22.69 -46.51 -49.87
CA ARG A 63 22.54 -46.88 -48.45
C ARG A 63 23.09 -48.31 -48.30
N ARG A 64 24.33 -48.43 -47.83
CA ARG A 64 24.86 -49.70 -47.35
C ARG A 64 24.52 -49.79 -45.86
N ALA A 65 23.46 -50.52 -45.57
CA ALA A 65 23.27 -51.09 -44.24
C ALA A 65 24.29 -52.22 -44.08
N LEU A 66 25.26 -52.01 -43.18
CA LEU A 66 26.12 -53.00 -42.53
C LEU A 66 26.48 -52.30 -41.21
N ALA A 67 25.72 -52.45 -40.14
CA ALA A 67 25.78 -53.60 -39.22
C ALA A 67 27.24 -53.88 -38.81
N GLY A 68 27.57 -53.58 -37.54
CA GLY A 68 28.74 -54.11 -36.84
C GLY A 68 30.08 -53.48 -37.21
N ALA A 69 30.39 -52.33 -36.64
CA ALA A 69 31.78 -51.95 -36.37
C ALA A 69 31.88 -51.66 -34.87
N GLN A 70 31.89 -52.73 -34.09
CA GLN A 70 32.50 -52.71 -32.76
C GLN A 70 33.98 -52.42 -32.99
N HIS A 71 34.43 -51.23 -32.61
CA HIS A 71 35.85 -50.98 -32.45
C HIS A 71 36.28 -51.73 -31.20
N ASP A 72 36.85 -52.91 -31.40
CA ASP A 72 37.63 -53.63 -30.40
C ASP A 72 38.88 -52.80 -30.12
N PHE A 73 38.92 -52.19 -28.93
CA PHE A 73 40.17 -51.77 -28.30
C PHE A 73 40.67 -52.95 -27.48
N GLU A 74 41.92 -53.35 -27.69
CA GLU A 74 42.57 -54.55 -27.13
C GLU A 74 42.80 -54.55 -25.60
N ASP A 75 42.07 -53.75 -24.82
CA ASP A 75 42.19 -53.75 -23.36
C ASP A 75 40.80 -53.96 -22.75
N GLY A 76 40.52 -55.20 -22.35
CA GLY A 76 39.25 -55.72 -21.81
C GLY A 76 38.77 -55.09 -20.49
N THR A 77 38.63 -53.77 -20.45
CA THR A 77 37.91 -53.06 -19.41
C THR A 77 36.56 -52.65 -19.96
N LEU A 78 35.49 -53.19 -19.38
CA LEU A 78 34.12 -52.72 -19.62
C LEU A 78 34.01 -51.27 -19.14
N ALA A 79 34.41 -50.32 -19.99
CA ALA A 79 34.14 -48.91 -19.77
C ALA A 79 32.62 -48.75 -19.83
N MET A 80 31.99 -48.71 -18.66
CA MET A 80 30.56 -48.53 -18.48
C MET A 80 30.18 -47.20 -19.15
N ARG A 81 29.70 -47.26 -20.40
CA ARG A 81 29.29 -46.08 -21.16
C ARG A 81 27.97 -45.59 -20.56
N VAL A 82 28.07 -44.74 -19.55
CA VAL A 82 26.90 -44.10 -18.92
C VAL A 82 26.10 -43.39 -20.01
N PRO A 83 24.81 -43.73 -20.20
CA PRO A 83 24.01 -43.14 -21.26
C PRO A 83 23.91 -41.64 -21.05
N VAL A 84 23.98 -40.88 -22.15
CA VAL A 84 23.98 -39.41 -22.13
C VAL A 84 22.75 -38.87 -21.37
N GLY A 85 21.60 -39.53 -21.49
CA GLY A 85 20.39 -39.18 -20.72
C GLY A 85 20.60 -39.26 -19.21
N LEU A 86 21.30 -40.26 -18.69
CA LEU A 86 21.59 -40.37 -17.26
C LEU A 86 22.55 -39.27 -16.79
N LYS A 87 23.56 -38.92 -17.61
CA LYS A 87 24.47 -37.81 -17.31
C LYS A 87 23.74 -36.47 -17.22
N LEU A 88 22.83 -36.20 -18.17
CA LEU A 88 22.03 -34.98 -18.20
C LEU A 88 21.05 -34.91 -17.02
N SER A 89 20.43 -36.04 -16.66
CA SER A 89 19.53 -36.11 -15.50
C SER A 89 20.28 -35.87 -14.18
N VAL A 90 21.43 -36.52 -13.98
CA VAL A 90 22.25 -36.32 -12.78
C VAL A 90 22.75 -34.88 -12.68
N PHE A 91 23.20 -34.29 -13.79
CA PHE A 91 23.61 -32.89 -13.82
C PHE A 91 22.45 -31.93 -13.50
N SER A 92 21.27 -32.15 -14.09
CA SER A 92 20.09 -31.30 -13.84
C SER A 92 19.62 -31.40 -12.39
N LEU A 93 19.60 -32.61 -11.82
CA LEU A 93 19.24 -32.82 -10.42
C LEU A 93 20.28 -32.22 -9.47
N ALA A 94 21.56 -32.27 -9.81
CA ALA A 94 22.61 -31.62 -9.03
C ALA A 94 22.45 -30.09 -9.04
N VAL A 95 22.18 -29.49 -10.20
CA VAL A 95 21.96 -28.03 -10.30
C VAL A 95 20.70 -27.61 -9.53
N MET A 96 19.58 -28.33 -9.69
CA MET A 96 18.37 -28.07 -8.91
C MET A 96 18.62 -28.22 -7.41
N GLY A 97 19.32 -29.28 -6.99
CA GLY A 97 19.66 -29.52 -5.59
C GLY A 97 20.52 -28.40 -5.00
N VAL A 98 21.55 -27.93 -5.72
CA VAL A 98 22.40 -26.81 -5.30
C VAL A 98 21.59 -25.51 -5.21
N TYR A 99 20.74 -25.24 -6.20
CA TYR A 99 19.89 -24.06 -6.18
C TYR A 99 18.91 -24.08 -4.99
N THR A 100 18.22 -25.20 -4.78
CA THR A 100 17.32 -25.39 -3.64
C THR A 100 18.06 -25.30 -2.30
N TYR A 101 19.26 -25.88 -2.20
CA TYR A 101 20.09 -25.77 -1.01
C TYR A 101 20.47 -24.31 -0.73
N PHE A 102 20.94 -23.57 -1.73
CA PHE A 102 21.31 -22.17 -1.59
C PHE A 102 20.11 -21.29 -1.24
N ALA A 103 18.97 -21.49 -1.91
CA ALA A 103 17.73 -20.76 -1.64
C ALA A 103 17.19 -20.98 -0.21
N ASN A 104 17.39 -22.18 0.36
CA ASN A 104 17.01 -22.47 1.75
C ASN A 104 18.10 -22.16 2.78
N SER A 105 19.35 -21.96 2.34
CA SER A 105 20.46 -21.51 3.19
C SER A 105 20.43 -20.00 3.44
N ILE A 106 19.77 -19.23 2.58
CA ILE A 106 19.41 -17.85 2.88
C ILE A 106 18.33 -17.88 3.96
N PRO A 107 18.55 -17.24 5.13
CA PRO A 107 17.52 -17.12 6.15
C PRO A 107 16.25 -16.59 5.50
N GLN A 108 15.20 -17.42 5.47
CA GLN A 108 13.89 -17.02 4.97
C GLN A 108 13.32 -16.02 5.97
N ILE A 109 13.68 -14.74 5.81
CA ILE A 109 13.04 -13.65 6.53
C ILE A 109 11.66 -13.55 5.92
N GLU A 110 10.74 -14.33 6.47
CA GLU A 110 9.33 -14.20 6.24
C GLU A 110 9.00 -12.72 6.46
N SER A 111 8.60 -12.02 5.40
CA SER A 111 8.06 -10.67 5.49
C SER A 111 6.72 -10.79 6.19
N LYS A 112 6.75 -11.06 7.50
CA LYS A 112 5.62 -10.79 8.37
C LYS A 112 5.29 -9.32 8.08
N PRO A 113 4.09 -9.02 7.56
CA PRO A 113 3.64 -7.65 7.48
C PRO A 113 3.96 -7.02 8.82
N PRO A 114 4.55 -5.81 8.87
CA PRO A 114 4.75 -5.13 10.14
C PRO A 114 3.44 -5.28 10.91
N GLU A 115 3.54 -5.78 12.14
CA GLU A 115 2.40 -5.91 13.03
C GLU A 115 1.94 -4.47 13.26
N GLU A 116 1.13 -3.93 12.33
CA GLU A 116 0.50 -2.63 12.47
C GLU A 116 -0.47 -2.82 13.60
N LEU A 117 0.03 -2.43 14.77
CA LEU A 117 -0.58 -2.58 16.07
C LEU A 117 -2.01 -2.08 15.96
N SER A 118 -2.93 -3.04 15.86
CA SER A 118 -4.35 -2.77 16.03
C SER A 118 -4.58 -2.53 17.51
N LEU A 119 -4.31 -1.29 17.90
CA LEU A 119 -4.54 -0.76 19.23
C LEU A 119 -6.04 -0.53 19.50
N GLU A 120 -6.95 -0.96 18.62
CA GLU A 120 -8.40 -0.70 18.76
C GLU A 120 -9.16 -1.86 19.43
N GLY A 121 -8.64 -2.32 20.58
CA GLY A 121 -9.18 -3.53 21.23
C GLY A 121 -9.09 -3.54 22.76
N GLY A 122 -9.46 -2.43 23.42
CA GLY A 122 -10.01 -2.40 24.79
C GLY A 122 -9.22 -2.96 25.98
N ASN A 123 -8.07 -3.61 25.77
CA ASN A 123 -7.15 -4.09 26.81
C ASN A 123 -5.70 -4.03 26.29
N VAL A 124 -5.34 -2.93 25.61
CA VAL A 124 -3.92 -2.68 25.36
C VAL A 124 -3.28 -2.34 26.69
N THR A 125 -2.37 -3.18 27.16
CA THR A 125 -1.63 -2.89 28.39
C THR A 125 -0.74 -1.65 28.17
N PRO A 126 -0.48 -0.84 29.21
CA PRO A 126 0.46 0.26 29.12
C PRO A 126 1.81 -0.14 28.51
N ALA A 127 2.32 -1.32 28.86
CA ALA A 127 3.58 -1.84 28.31
C ALA A 127 3.52 -2.09 26.79
N GLN A 128 2.39 -2.56 26.27
CA GLN A 128 2.20 -2.74 24.83
C GLN A 128 2.09 -1.39 24.10
N LEU A 129 1.41 -0.40 24.70
CA LEU A 129 1.34 0.96 24.14
C LEU A 129 2.72 1.61 24.08
N VAL A 130 3.51 1.46 25.14
CA VAL A 130 4.88 1.99 25.19
C VAL A 130 5.74 1.33 24.12
N LYS A 131 5.67 0.00 23.98
CA LYS A 131 6.40 -0.72 22.92
C LYS A 131 5.98 -0.30 21.52
N ALA A 132 4.68 -0.11 21.30
CA ALA A 132 4.12 0.42 20.05
C ALA A 132 4.63 1.83 19.76
N GLY A 133 4.58 2.70 20.76
CA GLY A 133 5.08 4.07 20.68
C GLY A 133 6.57 4.12 20.38
N GLU A 134 7.36 3.22 20.98
CA GLU A 134 8.81 3.10 20.73
C GLU A 134 9.07 2.71 19.26
N GLN A 135 8.34 1.72 18.74
CA GLN A 135 8.47 1.36 17.33
C GLN A 135 8.13 2.54 16.42
N ILE A 136 7.06 3.28 16.70
CA ILE A 136 6.69 4.47 15.93
C ILE A 136 7.77 5.55 16.06
N PHE A 137 8.34 5.74 17.24
CA PHE A 137 9.39 6.72 17.52
C PHE A 137 10.61 6.53 16.61
N HIS A 138 11.01 5.28 16.36
CA HIS A 138 12.16 4.93 15.50
C HIS A 138 11.80 4.72 14.02
N THR A 139 10.53 4.48 13.70
CA THR A 139 10.11 4.16 12.33
C THR A 139 9.28 5.29 11.73
N LYS A 140 7.94 5.15 11.68
CA LYS A 140 7.01 6.08 11.03
C LYS A 140 7.08 7.50 11.59
N GLY A 141 7.25 7.62 12.91
CA GLY A 141 7.38 8.89 13.61
C GLY A 141 8.69 9.62 13.26
N THR A 142 9.77 8.88 12.97
CA THR A 142 11.12 9.42 12.75
C THR A 142 11.58 10.40 13.84
N CYS A 143 11.01 10.28 15.04
CA CYS A 143 11.18 11.22 16.13
C CYS A 143 12.65 11.27 16.58
N GLU A 144 13.34 10.12 16.51
CA GLU A 144 14.75 9.97 16.87
C GLU A 144 15.73 10.81 16.04
N VAL A 145 15.29 11.27 14.86
CA VAL A 145 16.07 12.12 13.96
C VAL A 145 16.32 13.49 14.60
N CYS A 146 15.37 13.96 15.41
CA CYS A 146 15.45 15.26 16.07
C CYS A 146 15.57 15.13 17.59
N HIS A 147 14.81 14.23 18.20
CA HIS A 147 14.74 14.03 19.65
C HIS A 147 15.62 12.87 20.09
N LYS A 148 16.39 13.07 21.16
CA LYS A 148 17.10 12.01 21.86
C LYS A 148 16.46 11.79 23.23
N ILE A 149 16.68 10.59 23.78
CA ILE A 149 16.26 10.20 25.12
C ILE A 149 17.52 10.08 25.96
N GLY A 150 17.75 11.03 26.87
CA GLY A 150 18.87 11.05 27.80
C GLY A 150 20.01 11.97 27.37
N GLU A 151 19.86 12.66 26.24
CA GLU A 151 20.88 13.55 25.69
C GLU A 151 20.28 14.89 25.29
N LYS A 152 20.95 15.98 25.65
CA LYS A 152 20.55 17.33 25.26
C LYS A 152 20.87 17.57 23.78
N GLY A 153 19.84 17.51 22.93
CA GLY A 153 19.94 17.90 21.54
C GLY A 153 20.05 19.42 21.35
N THR A 154 20.67 19.85 20.25
CA THR A 154 20.64 21.24 19.77
C THR A 154 19.45 21.51 18.86
N ARG A 155 18.94 20.46 18.19
CA ARG A 155 17.81 20.53 17.24
C ARG A 155 16.46 20.45 17.94
N ALA A 156 16.34 19.58 18.94
CA ALA A 156 15.12 19.37 19.69
C ALA A 156 15.42 19.06 21.16
N PRO A 157 14.46 19.30 22.07
CA PRO A 157 14.63 19.02 23.50
C PRO A 157 14.76 17.53 23.78
N ASP A 158 15.49 17.21 24.85
CA ASP A 158 15.59 15.87 25.41
C ASP A 158 14.24 15.38 25.93
N LEU A 159 13.90 14.14 25.60
CA LEU A 159 12.66 13.47 26.00
C LEU A 159 12.81 12.59 27.24
N ALA A 160 14.02 12.30 27.73
CA ALA A 160 14.17 11.54 28.97
C ALA A 160 13.52 12.29 30.14
N GLY A 161 12.56 11.68 30.84
CA GLY A 161 11.84 12.35 31.93
C GLY A 161 10.73 13.30 31.47
N VAL A 162 10.35 13.32 30.19
CA VAL A 162 9.33 14.23 29.67
C VAL A 162 7.96 13.99 30.28
N GLY A 163 7.59 12.75 30.64
CA GLY A 163 6.32 12.44 31.29
C GLY A 163 6.12 13.21 32.61
N ALA A 164 7.16 13.26 33.46
CA ALA A 164 7.15 14.06 34.68
C ALA A 164 7.20 15.57 34.42
N ARG A 165 7.99 16.01 33.42
CA ARG A 165 8.14 17.44 33.11
C ARG A 165 6.88 18.03 32.51
N ALA A 166 6.18 17.29 31.65
CA ALA A 166 5.00 17.73 30.91
C ALA A 166 3.93 18.33 31.82
N ALA A 167 3.67 17.71 32.99
CA ALA A 167 2.70 18.20 33.98
C ALA A 167 3.02 19.61 34.53
N LYS A 168 4.26 20.07 34.42
CA LYS A 168 4.73 21.35 34.99
C LYS A 168 5.02 22.41 33.93
N ARG A 169 4.95 22.06 32.64
CA ARG A 169 5.36 22.96 31.54
C ARG A 169 4.35 24.09 31.30
N LYS A 170 3.05 23.78 31.35
CA LYS A 170 1.99 24.74 31.11
C LYS A 170 1.02 24.78 32.30
N PRO A 171 0.84 25.95 32.94
CA PRO A 171 -0.11 26.09 34.04
C PRO A 171 -1.53 25.68 33.62
N GLY A 172 -2.18 24.82 34.42
CA GLY A 172 -3.57 24.40 34.19
C GLY A 172 -3.77 23.26 33.17
N GLN A 173 -2.71 22.68 32.60
CA GLN A 173 -2.80 21.47 31.77
C GLN A 173 -2.21 20.25 32.48
N SER A 174 -2.80 19.08 32.23
CA SER A 174 -2.24 17.79 32.62
C SER A 174 -1.08 17.36 31.70
N ALA A 175 -0.25 16.42 32.15
CA ALA A 175 0.86 15.88 31.34
C ALA A 175 0.38 15.37 29.97
N LYS A 176 -0.68 14.56 29.95
CA LYS A 176 -1.28 14.04 28.71
C LYS A 176 -1.74 15.14 27.75
N GLN A 177 -2.40 16.18 28.26
CA GLN A 177 -2.87 17.29 27.43
C GLN A 177 -1.71 18.06 26.82
N TYR A 178 -0.67 18.32 27.61
CA TYR A 178 0.54 18.95 27.12
C TYR A 178 1.24 18.12 26.03
N LEU A 179 1.35 16.80 26.22
CA LEU A 179 1.99 15.91 25.24
C LEU A 179 1.17 15.83 23.94
N ILE A 180 -0.16 15.72 24.03
CA ILE A 180 -1.06 15.72 22.87
C ILE A 180 -0.98 17.07 22.13
N GLU A 181 -1.01 18.18 22.85
CA GLU A 181 -0.85 19.53 22.27
C GLU A 181 0.52 19.68 21.59
N SER A 182 1.59 19.21 22.22
CA SER A 182 2.95 19.27 21.66
C SER A 182 3.09 18.47 20.36
N LEU A 183 2.33 17.39 20.20
CA LEU A 183 2.34 16.56 18.99
C LEU A 183 1.46 17.13 17.86
N LEU A 184 0.28 17.68 18.20
CA LEU A 184 -0.70 18.19 17.24
C LEU A 184 -0.50 19.65 16.87
N ASP A 185 0.03 20.45 17.80
CA ASP A 185 0.31 21.87 17.63
C ASP A 185 1.62 22.25 18.35
N PRO A 186 2.78 21.76 17.86
CA PRO A 186 4.08 22.01 18.49
C PRO A 186 4.44 23.50 18.65
N GLY A 187 3.83 24.38 17.84
CA GLY A 187 4.00 25.83 17.94
C GLY A 187 3.27 26.49 19.12
N ALA A 188 2.33 25.79 19.78
CA ALA A 188 1.54 26.33 20.89
C ALA A 188 2.36 26.54 22.17
N TYR A 189 3.39 25.72 22.38
CA TYR A 189 4.34 25.86 23.47
C TYR A 189 5.73 25.45 23.01
N LEU A 190 6.63 26.42 22.88
CA LEU A 190 8.02 26.20 22.50
C LEU A 190 8.89 26.16 23.74
N VAL A 191 9.69 25.11 23.88
CA VAL A 191 10.70 25.01 24.93
C VAL A 191 11.78 26.07 24.66
N GLU A 192 12.13 26.83 25.69
CA GLU A 192 13.16 27.87 25.60
C GLU A 192 14.46 27.33 25.00
N GLY A 193 15.02 28.07 24.04
CA GLY A 193 16.26 27.71 23.35
C GLY A 193 16.12 26.79 22.14
N TYR A 194 14.90 26.37 21.78
CA TYR A 194 14.64 25.54 20.59
C TYR A 194 13.82 26.26 19.52
N PRO A 195 14.13 26.06 18.23
CA PRO A 195 13.39 26.66 17.14
C PRO A 195 12.06 25.92 16.89
N ASN A 196 11.07 26.62 16.33
CA ASN A 196 9.78 26.03 15.93
C ASN A 196 9.91 25.23 14.62
N ILE A 197 10.54 24.06 14.70
CA ILE A 197 10.81 23.18 13.55
C ILE A 197 10.13 21.82 13.65
N MET A 198 9.49 21.52 14.78
CA MET A 198 8.78 20.26 14.95
C MET A 198 7.53 20.26 14.07
N PRO A 199 7.38 19.30 13.14
CA PRO A 199 6.18 19.21 12.31
C PRO A 199 5.00 18.70 13.14
N ARG A 200 3.78 19.01 12.67
CA ARG A 200 2.57 18.39 13.22
C ARG A 200 2.57 16.89 12.89
N VAL A 201 2.50 16.03 13.90
CA VAL A 201 2.69 14.59 13.71
C VAL A 201 1.51 13.93 13.00
N ASP A 202 0.32 14.53 13.08
CA ASP A 202 -0.89 14.13 12.37
C ASP A 202 -0.89 14.57 10.91
N LYS A 203 0.14 15.24 10.40
CA LYS A 203 0.18 15.70 9.01
C LYS A 203 1.44 15.21 8.30
N PRO A 204 1.44 15.19 6.96
CA PRO A 204 2.66 14.97 6.21
C PRO A 204 3.76 15.95 6.69
N PRO A 205 5.01 15.49 6.85
CA PRO A 205 5.56 14.23 6.34
C PRO A 205 5.38 13.00 7.26
N ILE A 206 4.96 13.16 8.53
CA ILE A 206 4.92 12.06 9.49
C ILE A 206 3.61 11.26 9.37
N GLY A 207 2.47 11.97 9.38
CA GLY A 207 1.14 11.41 9.12
C GLY A 207 0.74 10.23 10.02
N LEU A 208 0.93 10.35 11.34
CA LEU A 208 0.43 9.38 12.30
C LEU A 208 -1.09 9.34 12.30
N ASN A 209 -1.68 8.16 12.48
CA ASN A 209 -3.10 7.98 12.73
C ASN A 209 -3.42 8.15 14.23
N ARG A 210 -4.71 8.13 14.58
CA ARG A 210 -5.16 8.37 15.96
C ARG A 210 -4.60 7.37 16.98
N SER A 211 -4.53 6.10 16.60
CA SER A 211 -4.04 5.00 17.44
C SER A 211 -2.52 5.05 17.61
N GLU A 212 -1.79 5.42 16.57
CA GLU A 212 -0.34 5.64 16.61
C GLU A 212 0.00 6.84 17.50
N LEU A 213 -0.78 7.92 17.41
CA LEU A 213 -0.60 9.08 18.27
C LEU A 213 -0.84 8.73 19.73
N TRP A 214 -1.87 7.92 20.02
CA TRP A 214 -2.09 7.37 21.36
C TRP A 214 -0.90 6.58 21.89
N ALA A 215 -0.30 5.71 21.07
CA ALA A 215 0.88 4.93 21.45
C ALA A 215 2.11 5.80 21.71
N VAL A 216 2.35 6.81 20.87
CA VAL A 216 3.48 7.74 21.07
C VAL A 216 3.29 8.55 22.35
N VAL A 217 2.08 9.02 22.66
CA VAL A 217 1.82 9.72 23.93
C VAL A 217 2.08 8.78 25.12
N ALA A 218 1.65 7.52 25.05
CA ALA A 218 1.93 6.55 26.11
C ALA A 218 3.42 6.29 26.33
N LEU A 219 4.22 6.21 25.24
CA LEU A 219 5.68 6.17 25.35
C LEU A 219 6.20 7.40 26.10
N LEU A 220 5.80 8.60 25.69
CA LEU A 220 6.28 9.84 26.29
C LEU A 220 5.89 9.98 27.77
N GLU A 221 4.71 9.49 28.15
CA GLU A 221 4.30 9.39 29.55
C GLU A 221 5.19 8.42 30.34
N SER A 222 5.53 7.27 29.75
CA SER A 222 6.39 6.27 30.40
C SER A 222 7.82 6.74 30.65
N LEU A 223 8.28 7.78 29.92
CA LEU A 223 9.55 8.46 30.16
C LEU A 223 9.46 9.36 31.40
N GLY A 224 9.26 8.76 32.57
CA GLY A 224 9.29 9.42 33.88
C GLY A 224 7.93 9.68 34.54
N GLY A 225 6.82 9.20 33.99
CA GLY A 225 5.47 9.30 34.57
C GLY A 225 4.68 7.98 34.52
N SER A 226 3.42 8.03 34.96
CA SER A 226 2.44 6.97 34.76
C SER A 226 1.77 7.10 33.40
N VAL A 227 1.55 5.96 32.73
CA VAL A 227 0.80 5.91 31.46
C VAL A 227 -0.69 5.93 31.78
N ASP A 228 -1.31 7.09 31.57
CA ASP A 228 -2.71 7.36 31.92
C ASP A 228 -3.54 7.80 30.69
N VAL A 229 -2.89 7.97 29.53
CA VAL A 229 -3.55 8.37 28.28
C VAL A 229 -4.53 7.30 27.79
N LYS A 230 -5.75 7.73 27.46
CA LYS A 230 -6.79 6.91 26.83
C LYS A 230 -6.96 7.31 25.38
N LEU A 231 -7.42 6.37 24.54
CA LEU A 231 -7.70 6.67 23.14
C LEU A 231 -8.74 7.81 22.96
N ASP A 232 -9.67 7.96 23.91
CA ASP A 232 -10.65 9.05 23.91
C ASP A 232 -10.05 10.44 24.20
N ASP A 233 -8.88 10.50 24.85
CA ASP A 233 -8.17 11.77 25.08
C ASP A 233 -7.59 12.31 23.76
N ILE A 234 -7.35 11.45 22.77
CA ILE A 234 -6.88 11.87 21.45
C ILE A 234 -8.06 12.40 20.64
N PRO A 235 -8.01 13.63 20.08
CA PRO A 235 -9.09 14.16 19.26
C PRO A 235 -9.47 13.19 18.13
N LYS A 236 -10.76 13.01 17.86
CA LYS A 236 -11.22 12.14 16.74
C LYS A 236 -10.78 12.67 15.37
N THR A 237 -10.48 13.95 15.30
CA THR A 237 -9.94 14.65 14.13
C THR A 237 -8.41 14.59 14.07
N ALA A 238 -7.75 14.08 15.11
CA ALA A 238 -6.30 13.95 15.17
C ALA A 238 -5.87 12.67 14.45
N GLY A 239 -4.93 12.87 13.54
CA GLY A 239 -4.36 11.86 12.69
C GLY A 239 -4.39 12.36 11.24
N ALA A 240 -3.40 11.98 10.45
CA ALA A 240 -3.49 12.26 9.03
C ALA A 240 -4.76 11.60 8.51
N PRO A 241 -5.57 12.28 7.67
CA PRO A 241 -6.31 11.52 6.68
C PRO A 241 -5.23 10.70 5.99
N ALA A 242 -5.26 9.38 6.21
CA ALA A 242 -4.19 8.46 5.84
C ALA A 242 -3.63 8.91 4.51
N VAL A 243 -2.37 9.36 4.52
CA VAL A 243 -1.75 10.22 3.50
C VAL A 243 -2.37 10.02 2.13
N GLY A 244 -3.46 10.73 1.93
CA GLY A 244 -3.95 11.06 0.63
C GLY A 244 -2.97 12.12 0.19
N GLY A 245 -1.96 11.69 -0.59
CA GLY A 245 -1.78 12.42 -1.84
C GLY A 245 -3.17 12.71 -2.36
N THR A 246 -3.42 13.98 -2.73
CA THR A 246 -4.68 14.51 -3.28
C THR A 246 -5.62 13.38 -3.64
N ALA A 247 -6.85 13.35 -3.12
CA ALA A 247 -7.86 12.42 -3.62
C ALA A 247 -8.14 12.68 -5.12
N ALA A 248 -7.20 12.39 -6.02
CA ALA A 248 -7.36 11.27 -6.90
C ALA A 248 -7.92 10.15 -6.03
N GLU A 249 -9.25 10.08 -6.04
CA GLU A 249 -9.96 8.82 -6.01
C GLU A 249 -8.97 7.74 -6.41
N LEU A 250 -8.49 6.95 -5.44
CA LEU A 250 -7.76 5.75 -5.75
C LEU A 250 -8.80 4.91 -6.47
N LYS A 251 -8.91 5.13 -7.79
CA LYS A 251 -9.58 4.25 -8.73
C LYS A 251 -8.71 3.01 -8.71
N LEU A 252 -8.86 2.23 -7.65
CA LEU A 252 -8.62 0.81 -7.71
C LEU A 252 -9.31 0.37 -9.00
N PRO A 253 -8.63 -0.36 -9.89
CA PRO A 253 -9.18 -0.78 -11.18
C PRO A 253 -10.30 -1.84 -11.02
N GLY A 254 -10.97 -1.87 -9.86
CA GLY A 254 -12.06 -2.75 -9.54
C GLY A 254 -13.41 -2.12 -9.82
N ASP A 255 -14.39 -2.97 -10.10
CA ASP A 255 -15.78 -2.61 -10.28
C ASP A 255 -16.56 -2.75 -8.96
N PRO A 256 -17.07 -1.65 -8.36
CA PRO A 256 -17.88 -1.72 -7.15
C PRO A 256 -19.10 -2.63 -7.26
N LYS A 257 -19.73 -2.77 -8.44
CA LYS A 257 -20.88 -3.67 -8.61
C LYS A 257 -20.45 -5.13 -8.58
N ALA A 258 -19.32 -5.45 -9.21
CA ALA A 258 -18.71 -6.78 -9.09
C ALA A 258 -18.29 -7.06 -7.65
N GLY A 259 -17.78 -6.05 -6.93
CA GLY A 259 -17.43 -6.13 -5.52
C GLY A 259 -18.63 -6.41 -4.61
N GLU A 260 -19.77 -5.78 -4.86
CA GLU A 260 -21.03 -6.07 -4.16
C GLU A 260 -21.47 -7.53 -4.39
N ALA A 261 -21.32 -8.05 -5.61
CA ALA A 261 -21.60 -9.44 -5.92
C ALA A 261 -20.62 -10.41 -5.22
N VAL A 262 -19.34 -10.06 -5.10
CA VAL A 262 -18.37 -10.82 -4.31
C VAL A 262 -18.73 -10.78 -2.83
N PHE A 263 -19.12 -9.62 -2.30
CA PHE A 263 -19.56 -9.43 -0.92
C PHE A 263 -20.77 -10.32 -0.58
N ALA A 264 -21.74 -10.41 -1.49
CA ALA A 264 -22.95 -11.21 -1.32
C ALA A 264 -22.78 -12.70 -1.67
N GLY A 265 -21.89 -13.02 -2.60
CA GLY A 265 -21.70 -14.37 -3.13
C GLY A 265 -20.44 -15.03 -2.58
N LYS A 266 -19.39 -15.06 -3.40
CA LYS A 266 -18.17 -15.86 -3.16
C LYS A 266 -17.44 -15.51 -1.86
N GLY A 267 -17.44 -14.24 -1.47
CA GLY A 267 -16.87 -13.77 -0.20
C GLY A 267 -17.76 -14.06 1.01
N ALA A 268 -19.04 -14.39 0.80
CA ALA A 268 -20.05 -14.65 1.83
C ALA A 268 -20.06 -13.61 2.97
N CYS A 269 -19.62 -12.39 2.69
CA CYS A 269 -19.41 -11.35 3.68
C CYS A 269 -20.73 -10.91 4.30
N ILE A 270 -21.82 -10.96 3.51
CA ILE A 270 -23.20 -10.69 3.95
C ILE A 270 -23.68 -11.60 5.08
N ALA A 271 -23.07 -12.78 5.24
CA ALA A 271 -23.46 -13.73 6.28
C ALA A 271 -23.06 -13.25 7.68
N CYS A 272 -22.13 -12.31 7.78
CA CYS A 272 -21.67 -11.75 9.04
C CYS A 272 -21.70 -10.22 9.09
N HIS A 273 -21.54 -9.53 7.96
CA HIS A 273 -21.43 -8.08 7.88
C HIS A 273 -22.60 -7.45 7.14
N LYS A 274 -22.91 -6.23 7.55
CA LYS A 274 -23.78 -5.32 6.82
C LYS A 274 -22.92 -4.30 6.05
N ALA A 275 -23.31 -4.00 4.82
CA ALA A 275 -22.65 -3.05 3.93
C ALA A 275 -23.72 -2.24 3.17
N GLY A 276 -24.02 -1.04 3.67
CA GLY A 276 -25.04 -0.17 3.11
C GLY A 276 -26.44 -0.81 3.19
N LYS A 277 -27.00 -1.15 2.03
CA LYS A 277 -28.31 -1.80 1.89
C LYS A 277 -28.22 -3.34 1.84
N VAL A 278 -27.02 -3.90 1.88
CA VAL A 278 -26.74 -5.33 1.65
C VAL A 278 -26.22 -5.97 2.93
N GLY A 279 -26.71 -7.15 3.27
CA GLY A 279 -26.36 -7.85 4.51
C GLY A 279 -27.22 -7.42 5.70
N ALA A 280 -27.47 -8.37 6.60
CA ALA A 280 -28.35 -8.17 7.77
C ALA A 280 -27.83 -8.88 9.03
N ALA A 281 -26.71 -9.62 8.91
CA ALA A 281 -26.19 -10.41 10.01
C ALA A 281 -25.37 -9.55 10.95
N GLN A 282 -25.63 -9.69 12.25
CA GLN A 282 -24.99 -8.93 13.34
C GLN A 282 -23.87 -9.73 14.02
N VAL A 283 -23.16 -10.53 13.21
CA VAL A 283 -22.04 -11.36 13.68
C VAL A 283 -20.72 -10.58 13.59
N GLY A 284 -20.62 -9.67 12.64
CA GLY A 284 -19.51 -8.75 12.43
C GLY A 284 -19.95 -7.28 12.41
N PRO A 285 -18.99 -6.33 12.43
CA PRO A 285 -19.26 -4.89 12.40
C PRO A 285 -19.97 -4.42 11.14
N ASP A 286 -20.76 -3.35 11.29
CA ASP A 286 -21.40 -2.65 10.18
C ASP A 286 -20.35 -1.89 9.35
N LEU A 287 -20.23 -2.25 8.08
CA LEU A 287 -19.28 -1.69 7.12
C LEU A 287 -19.89 -0.58 6.27
N SER A 288 -21.13 -0.17 6.54
CA SER A 288 -21.85 0.85 5.74
C SER A 288 -21.16 2.22 5.67
N GLN A 289 -20.24 2.50 6.59
CA GLN A 289 -19.45 3.75 6.63
C GLN A 289 -17.95 3.47 6.69
N ILE A 290 -17.51 2.27 6.27
CA ILE A 290 -16.12 1.83 6.46
C ILE A 290 -15.13 2.77 5.78
N ALA A 291 -15.50 3.35 4.62
CA ALA A 291 -14.65 4.27 3.89
C ALA A 291 -14.47 5.64 4.56
N ARG A 292 -15.29 5.98 5.58
CA ARG A 292 -15.09 7.19 6.41
C ARG A 292 -14.19 6.93 7.61
N ILE A 293 -14.12 5.68 8.07
CA ILE A 293 -13.51 5.32 9.34
C ILE A 293 -12.14 4.70 9.13
N GLN A 294 -11.94 4.01 8.00
CA GLN A 294 -10.75 3.20 7.73
C GLN A 294 -10.19 3.47 6.33
N THR A 295 -8.91 3.17 6.18
CA THR A 295 -8.16 3.40 4.93
C THR A 295 -8.33 2.24 3.95
N PRO A 296 -8.10 2.45 2.64
CA PRO A 296 -8.05 1.35 1.68
C PRO A 296 -7.10 0.23 2.10
N GLU A 297 -5.92 0.57 2.61
CA GLU A 297 -4.88 -0.36 3.06
C GLU A 297 -5.35 -1.15 4.29
N TYR A 298 -6.06 -0.49 5.22
CA TYR A 298 -6.66 -1.15 6.36
C TYR A 298 -7.70 -2.17 5.92
N ILE A 299 -8.63 -1.79 5.04
CA ILE A 299 -9.69 -2.66 4.53
C ILE A 299 -9.05 -3.86 3.80
N MET A 300 -8.06 -3.58 2.97
CA MET A 300 -7.28 -4.57 2.23
C MET A 300 -6.60 -5.58 3.15
N GLY A 301 -5.84 -5.10 4.14
CA GLY A 301 -5.17 -5.95 5.10
C GLY A 301 -6.16 -6.77 5.93
N LYS A 302 -7.31 -6.19 6.31
CA LYS A 302 -8.26 -6.83 7.22
C LYS A 302 -8.94 -8.02 6.56
N ILE A 303 -9.19 -7.93 5.26
CA ILE A 303 -9.73 -9.04 4.45
C ILE A 303 -8.71 -10.16 4.30
N LEU A 304 -7.43 -9.84 4.06
CA LEU A 304 -6.39 -10.84 3.81
C LEU A 304 -5.88 -11.51 5.09
N ASN A 305 -5.75 -10.76 6.18
CA ASN A 305 -5.21 -11.25 7.44
C ASN A 305 -5.94 -10.63 8.65
N PRO A 306 -7.20 -11.03 8.89
CA PRO A 306 -8.00 -10.50 9.99
C PRO A 306 -7.38 -10.78 11.36
N SER A 307 -6.71 -11.92 11.53
CA SER A 307 -6.07 -12.31 12.78
C SER A 307 -4.89 -11.41 13.14
N ALA A 308 -4.04 -11.06 12.18
CA ALA A 308 -2.91 -10.15 12.41
C ALA A 308 -3.39 -8.72 12.71
N MET A 309 -4.52 -8.31 12.14
CA MET A 309 -5.10 -6.99 12.38
C MET A 309 -6.04 -6.96 13.60
N GLY A 310 -6.06 -8.00 14.43
CA GLY A 310 -6.91 -8.06 15.63
C GLY A 310 -8.43 -8.13 15.34
N THR A 311 -9.24 -8.14 16.39
CA THR A 311 -10.71 -8.16 16.28
C THR A 311 -11.27 -6.85 16.79
N VAL A 312 -12.27 -6.29 16.10
CA VAL A 312 -12.95 -5.06 16.52
C VAL A 312 -13.64 -5.32 17.88
N ALA A 313 -13.55 -4.35 18.79
CA ALA A 313 -14.15 -4.45 20.11
C ALA A 313 -15.66 -4.78 20.03
N GLY A 314 -16.12 -5.70 20.87
CA GLY A 314 -17.52 -6.16 20.89
C GLY A 314 -17.85 -7.33 19.96
N TYR A 315 -16.88 -7.84 19.19
CA TYR A 315 -17.07 -8.97 18.27
C TYR A 315 -16.23 -10.20 18.65
N PRO A 316 -16.73 -11.42 18.39
CA PRO A 316 -16.04 -12.66 18.71
C PRO A 316 -14.74 -12.81 17.88
N LYS A 317 -13.65 -13.18 18.56
CA LYS A 317 -12.34 -13.41 17.92
C LYS A 317 -12.40 -14.62 17.00
N GLY A 318 -11.69 -14.55 15.88
CA GLY A 318 -11.55 -15.67 14.94
C GLY A 318 -12.77 -15.96 14.06
N VAL A 319 -13.82 -15.14 14.14
CA VAL A 319 -15.03 -15.32 13.32
C VAL A 319 -14.86 -14.80 11.89
N MET A 320 -14.00 -13.81 11.68
CA MET A 320 -13.61 -13.38 10.34
C MET A 320 -12.55 -14.35 9.77
N PRO A 321 -12.86 -15.14 8.72
CA PRO A 321 -11.96 -16.17 8.24
C PRO A 321 -10.73 -15.58 7.50
N PRO A 322 -9.50 -16.07 7.75
CA PRO A 322 -8.30 -15.63 7.03
C PRO A 322 -8.12 -16.36 5.68
N ILE A 323 -9.22 -16.73 5.02
CA ILE A 323 -9.18 -17.57 3.80
C ILE A 323 -9.24 -16.74 2.52
N PHE A 324 -9.60 -15.46 2.61
CA PHE A 324 -9.93 -14.66 1.43
C PHE A 324 -8.76 -14.39 0.50
N GLY A 325 -7.52 -14.44 1.01
CA GLY A 325 -6.32 -14.41 0.17
C GLY A 325 -6.13 -15.66 -0.70
N GLN A 326 -6.80 -16.77 -0.37
CA GLN A 326 -6.75 -18.03 -1.13
C GLN A 326 -8.04 -18.28 -1.91
N THR A 327 -9.18 -17.79 -1.42
CA THR A 327 -10.49 -18.05 -2.04
C THR A 327 -10.90 -16.98 -3.07
N LEU A 328 -10.45 -15.73 -2.91
CA LEU A 328 -10.71 -14.66 -3.86
C LEU A 328 -9.53 -14.52 -4.82
N THR A 329 -9.83 -14.32 -6.10
CA THR A 329 -8.84 -13.89 -7.08
C THR A 329 -8.43 -12.45 -6.81
N ALA A 330 -7.25 -12.05 -7.30
CA ALA A 330 -6.79 -10.66 -7.17
C ALA A 330 -7.83 -9.65 -7.73
N LYS A 331 -8.52 -10.01 -8.82
CA LYS A 331 -9.58 -9.16 -9.39
C LYS A 331 -10.78 -9.06 -8.46
N GLU A 332 -11.31 -10.18 -7.97
CA GLU A 332 -12.47 -10.20 -7.06
C GLU A 332 -12.18 -9.47 -5.75
N TYR A 333 -10.95 -9.59 -5.24
CA TYR A 333 -10.50 -8.87 -4.07
C TYR A 333 -10.45 -7.35 -4.30
N VAL A 334 -9.89 -6.90 -5.42
CA VAL A 334 -9.84 -5.48 -5.77
C VAL A 334 -11.25 -4.92 -6.04
N ASP A 335 -12.12 -5.69 -6.69
CA ASP A 335 -13.54 -5.34 -6.88
C ASP A 335 -14.24 -5.18 -5.52
N LEU A 336 -14.06 -6.13 -4.59
CA LEU A 336 -14.62 -6.11 -3.24
C LEU A 336 -14.16 -4.88 -2.44
N VAL A 337 -12.87 -4.58 -2.45
CA VAL A 337 -12.33 -3.38 -1.79
C VAL A 337 -12.92 -2.11 -2.43
N SER A 338 -13.03 -2.08 -3.76
CA SER A 338 -13.63 -0.95 -4.48
C SER A 338 -15.08 -0.72 -4.07
N PHE A 339 -15.87 -1.78 -3.86
CA PHE A 339 -17.22 -1.69 -3.30
C PHE A 339 -17.23 -1.08 -1.90
N LEU A 340 -16.40 -1.59 -0.98
CA LEU A 340 -16.32 -1.09 0.40
C LEU A 340 -15.91 0.38 0.46
N LEU A 341 -15.07 0.85 -0.47
CA LEU A 341 -14.69 2.26 -0.57
C LEU A 341 -15.82 3.18 -1.07
N THR A 342 -16.89 2.63 -1.66
CA THR A 342 -18.10 3.41 -1.97
C THR A 342 -18.97 3.67 -0.73
N LEU A 343 -18.76 2.92 0.35
CA LEU A 343 -19.57 2.97 1.57
C LEU A 343 -19.09 4.09 2.50
N LYS A 344 -19.59 5.30 2.23
CA LYS A 344 -19.30 6.51 2.98
C LYS A 344 -20.39 6.84 3.98
#